data_AF-A0A936VU21-F1
#
_entry.id   AF-A0A936VU21-F1
#
_cell.length_a   1.000
_cell.length_b   1.000
_cell.length_c   1.000
_cell.angle_alpha   90.00
_cell.angle_beta   90.00
_cell.angle_gamma   90.00
#
_symmetry.space_group_name_H-M   'P 1'
#
loop_
_entity.id
_entity.type
_entity.pdbx_description
1 polymer ?
#
loop_
_entity_poly.entity_id
_entity_poly.type
_entity_poly.pdbx_seq_one_letter_code
_entity_poly.pdbx_strand_id
1 'polypeptide(L)'
;MTFQILIDRFIIYLKYYFKAKTIYHIQSPLLFDFISNVFDQDQSYYAFYTIDAAYDSISNSQKTIPTDEFSNSHQQNGKSLAQFASTAASPKKISYDLFRLVEFQKAKAILEMGSCVGLSSLSMALVSNDCAVTSIEGNAFLAQESRELHQRFGVKNIKLHNQLFSQFFESRNNEKFDIILIDGDHNYQSTMNYIRHCLSALNENGIIIMDDIHWSKEMYKAWLEIQSMTEFTTSLECLRWGILFTNQNLSPQKLCYIKTIYKPWQIGLFA
;
A
#
# COMPACT_ATOMS: atom_id res chain seq x y z
N MET A 1 -17.78 -11.93 2.34
CA MET A 1 -16.61 -12.77 2.04
C MET A 1 -17.02 -14.24 2.18
N THR A 2 -16.74 -15.10 1.20
CA THR A 2 -17.20 -16.51 1.21
C THR A 2 -16.23 -17.41 2.00
N PHE A 3 -16.72 -18.56 2.49
CA PHE A 3 -15.89 -19.54 3.21
C PHE A 3 -14.72 -20.06 2.37
N GLN A 4 -14.91 -20.20 1.05
CA GLN A 4 -13.84 -20.59 0.13
C GLN A 4 -12.69 -19.58 0.10
N ILE A 5 -13.00 -18.27 0.10
CA ILE A 5 -11.97 -17.21 0.13
C ILE A 5 -11.13 -17.31 1.41
N LEU A 6 -11.75 -17.63 2.55
CA LEU A 6 -11.03 -17.81 3.82
C LEU A 6 -10.04 -18.99 3.76
N ILE A 7 -10.47 -20.14 3.25
CA ILE A 7 -9.60 -21.32 3.06
C ILE A 7 -8.43 -20.95 2.13
N ASP A 8 -8.74 -20.28 1.02
CA ASP A 8 -7.75 -19.91 0.02
C ASP A 8 -6.70 -18.97 0.60
N ARG A 9 -7.13 -17.94 1.34
CA ARG A 9 -6.25 -17.04 2.08
C ARG A 9 -5.38 -17.80 3.07
N PHE A 10 -5.95 -18.71 3.85
CA PHE A 10 -5.20 -19.52 4.80
C PHE A 10 -4.10 -20.34 4.12
N ILE A 11 -4.42 -21.01 3.01
CA ILE A 11 -3.44 -21.80 2.24
C ILE A 11 -2.33 -20.89 1.69
N ILE A 12 -2.67 -19.70 1.19
CA ILE A 12 -1.70 -18.71 0.70
C ILE A 12 -0.78 -18.27 1.83
N TYR A 13 -1.33 -17.88 3.00
CA TYR A 13 -0.54 -17.50 4.17
C TYR A 13 0.36 -18.63 4.66
N LEU A 14 -0.10 -19.88 4.61
CA LEU A 14 0.73 -21.02 5.00
C LEU A 14 1.92 -21.19 4.04
N LYS A 15 1.70 -21.07 2.73
CA LYS A 15 2.77 -21.12 1.72
C LYS A 15 3.76 -19.98 1.90
N TYR A 16 3.26 -18.76 2.05
CA TYR A 16 4.06 -17.57 2.37
C TYR A 16 4.90 -17.82 3.63
N TYR A 17 4.27 -18.30 4.71
CA TYR A 17 4.95 -18.54 5.97
C TYR A 17 6.11 -19.50 5.80
N PHE A 18 5.97 -20.62 5.08
CA PHE A 18 7.08 -21.54 4.87
C PHE A 18 8.18 -20.99 3.95
N LYS A 19 7.83 -20.20 2.93
CA LYS A 19 8.77 -19.55 2.01
C LYS A 19 9.57 -18.42 2.68
N ALA A 20 8.90 -17.63 3.52
CA ALA A 20 9.44 -16.39 4.07
C ALA A 20 10.68 -16.62 4.95
N LYS A 21 11.61 -15.68 4.90
CA LYS A 21 12.82 -15.65 5.70
C LYS A 21 12.86 -14.39 6.57
N THR A 22 13.57 -14.49 7.68
CA THR A 22 13.83 -13.34 8.56
C THR A 22 14.92 -12.45 7.97
N ILE A 23 15.09 -11.27 8.58
CA ILE A 23 16.10 -10.29 8.18
C ILE A 23 17.53 -10.84 8.11
N TYR A 24 17.85 -11.85 8.93
CA TYR A 24 19.17 -12.51 8.97
C TYR A 24 19.55 -13.26 7.69
N HIS A 25 18.60 -13.51 6.79
CA HIS A 25 18.84 -14.19 5.51
C HIS A 25 18.92 -13.22 4.32
N ILE A 26 18.83 -11.91 4.58
CA ILE A 26 18.85 -10.88 3.54
C ILE A 26 20.30 -10.48 3.29
N GLN A 27 20.83 -10.86 2.12
CA GLN A 27 22.23 -10.64 1.77
C GLN A 27 22.49 -9.27 1.12
N SER A 28 21.48 -8.67 0.51
CA SER A 28 21.61 -7.34 -0.11
C SER A 28 21.65 -6.27 0.99
N PRO A 29 22.74 -5.47 1.11
CA PRO A 29 22.82 -4.42 2.12
C PRO A 29 21.70 -3.40 1.99
N LEU A 30 21.35 -2.99 0.76
CA LEU A 30 20.28 -2.03 0.52
C LEU A 30 18.90 -2.55 0.99
N LEU A 31 18.62 -3.84 0.78
CA LEU A 31 17.36 -4.44 1.22
C LEU A 31 17.36 -4.74 2.71
N PHE A 32 18.51 -5.08 3.28
CA PHE A 32 18.67 -5.21 4.72
C PHE A 32 18.38 -3.88 5.42
N ASP A 33 18.95 -2.77 4.91
CA ASP A 33 18.71 -1.43 5.43
C ASP A 33 17.24 -1.02 5.27
N PHE A 34 16.65 -1.27 4.09
CA PHE A 34 15.23 -1.03 3.85
C PHE A 34 14.35 -1.78 4.86
N ILE A 35 14.55 -3.09 5.02
CA ILE A 35 13.73 -3.92 5.92
C ILE A 35 13.93 -3.49 7.37
N SER A 36 15.16 -3.21 7.79
CA SER A 36 15.48 -2.75 9.15
C SER A 36 14.78 -1.44 9.47
N ASN A 37 14.84 -0.46 8.57
CA ASN A 37 14.31 0.88 8.79
C ASN A 37 12.81 0.98 8.51
N VAL A 38 12.22 0.10 7.71
CA VAL A 38 10.77 0.15 7.45
C VAL A 38 10.01 -0.76 8.41
N PHE A 39 10.42 -2.02 8.51
CA PHE A 39 9.65 -3.06 9.18
C PHE A 39 10.19 -3.45 10.56
N ASP A 40 11.51 -3.49 10.75
CA ASP A 40 12.16 -4.01 11.96
C ASP A 40 12.72 -2.91 12.88
N GLN A 41 12.01 -1.78 12.97
CA GLN A 41 12.28 -0.73 13.95
C GLN A 41 11.04 -0.33 14.78
N ASP A 42 11.32 0.14 16.00
CA ASP A 42 10.30 0.59 16.97
C ASP A 42 10.35 2.10 17.22
N GLN A 43 11.10 2.86 16.39
CA GLN A 43 11.14 4.32 16.51
C GLN A 43 9.76 4.92 16.29
N SER A 44 9.39 5.84 17.19
CA SER A 44 8.17 6.65 17.08
C SER A 44 8.48 8.01 16.47
N TYR A 45 7.60 8.48 15.60
CA TYR A 45 7.70 9.79 14.94
C TYR A 45 6.59 10.69 15.45
N TYR A 46 6.82 12.01 15.53
CA TYR A 46 5.78 12.96 15.94
C TYR A 46 4.53 12.87 15.04
N ALA A 47 4.72 12.55 13.75
CA ALA A 47 3.63 12.29 12.81
C ALA A 47 2.67 11.17 13.27
N PHE A 48 3.12 10.22 14.09
CA PHE A 48 2.28 9.09 14.52
C PHE A 48 1.14 9.56 15.41
N TYR A 49 1.32 10.62 16.20
CA TYR A 49 0.22 11.23 16.95
C TYR A 49 -0.87 11.80 16.04
N THR A 50 -0.48 12.41 14.92
CA THR A 50 -1.41 12.94 13.92
C THR A 50 -2.13 11.80 13.19
N ILE A 51 -1.42 10.73 12.84
CA ILE A 51 -2.01 9.52 12.25
C ILE A 51 -3.01 8.91 13.24
N ASP A 52 -2.64 8.72 14.51
CA ASP A 52 -3.53 8.20 15.54
C ASP A 52 -4.82 9.01 15.67
N ALA A 53 -4.70 10.34 15.76
CA ALA A 53 -5.85 11.23 15.83
C ALA A 53 -6.72 11.17 14.56
N ALA A 54 -6.12 10.96 13.38
CA ALA A 54 -6.86 10.81 12.14
C ALA A 54 -7.73 9.55 12.15
N TYR A 55 -7.18 8.41 12.57
CA TYR A 55 -7.95 7.18 12.75
C TYR A 55 -9.08 7.34 13.77
N ASP A 56 -8.81 8.00 14.90
CA ASP A 56 -9.82 8.23 15.94
C ASP A 56 -10.94 9.14 15.42
N SER A 57 -10.62 10.09 14.55
CA SER A 57 -11.64 10.95 13.93
C SER A 57 -12.57 10.20 12.96
N ILE A 58 -12.05 9.17 12.28
CA ILE A 58 -12.82 8.31 11.37
C ILE A 58 -13.66 7.29 12.15
N SER A 59 -13.10 6.67 13.19
CA SER A 59 -13.78 5.65 13.99
C SER A 59 -14.99 6.20 14.76
N ASN A 60 -15.01 7.51 15.02
CA ASN A 60 -16.13 8.22 15.65
C ASN A 60 -17.13 8.83 14.65
N SER A 61 -16.92 8.67 13.34
CA SER A 61 -17.80 9.28 12.34
C SER A 61 -19.12 8.50 12.18
N GLN A 62 -20.23 9.23 12.32
CA GLN A 62 -21.59 8.72 12.12
C GLN A 62 -22.15 9.00 10.72
N LYS A 63 -21.38 9.66 9.84
CA LYS A 63 -21.81 9.93 8.47
C LYS A 63 -22.08 8.60 7.74
N THR A 64 -23.14 8.55 6.94
CA THR A 64 -23.49 7.36 6.15
C THR A 64 -22.99 7.51 4.72
N ILE A 65 -22.41 6.44 4.17
CA ILE A 65 -22.02 6.42 2.76
C ILE A 65 -23.31 6.41 1.91
N PRO A 66 -23.53 7.42 1.06
CA PRO A 66 -24.72 7.52 0.25
C PRO A 66 -24.81 6.36 -0.73
N THR A 67 -26.04 6.03 -1.12
CA THR A 67 -26.27 5.03 -2.17
C THR A 67 -26.18 5.72 -3.52
N ASP A 68 -25.15 5.39 -4.30
CA ASP A 68 -25.02 5.73 -5.71
C ASP A 68 -24.55 4.52 -6.52
N GLU A 69 -24.47 4.66 -7.85
CA GLU A 69 -24.10 3.56 -8.76
C GLU A 69 -22.74 2.96 -8.40
N PHE A 70 -21.75 3.80 -8.07
CA PHE A 70 -20.41 3.39 -7.67
C PHE A 70 -20.42 2.66 -6.33
N SER A 71 -21.07 3.23 -5.31
CA SER A 71 -21.15 2.64 -3.98
C SER A 71 -21.89 1.30 -4.00
N ASN A 72 -22.87 1.14 -4.89
CA ASN A 72 -23.57 -0.14 -5.10
C ASN A 72 -22.68 -1.20 -5.74
N SER A 73 -22.00 -0.86 -6.85
CA SER A 73 -21.13 -1.82 -7.55
C SER A 73 -19.95 -2.28 -6.68
N HIS A 74 -19.49 -1.42 -5.77
CA HIS A 74 -18.38 -1.69 -4.86
C HIS A 74 -18.81 -2.11 -3.43
N GLN A 75 -20.10 -2.37 -3.17
CA GLN A 75 -20.64 -2.86 -1.89
C GLN A 75 -20.33 -1.97 -0.66
N GLN A 76 -20.36 -0.64 -0.87
CA GLN A 76 -20.07 0.39 0.14
C GLN A 76 -21.34 1.01 0.75
N ASN A 77 -22.50 0.81 0.11
CA ASN A 77 -23.76 1.49 0.43
C ASN A 77 -24.28 1.25 1.87
N GLY A 78 -24.93 2.27 2.44
CA GLY A 78 -25.74 2.16 3.66
C GLY A 78 -24.97 1.94 4.97
N LYS A 79 -23.65 1.77 4.93
CA LYS A 79 -22.79 1.68 6.12
C LYS A 79 -22.45 3.07 6.66
N SER A 80 -22.26 3.20 7.97
CA SER A 80 -21.58 4.38 8.49
C SER A 80 -20.12 4.39 8.05
N LEU A 81 -19.51 5.58 7.99
CA LEU A 81 -18.10 5.75 7.63
C LEU A 81 -17.21 4.97 8.59
N ALA A 82 -17.48 5.00 9.89
CA ALA A 82 -16.75 4.23 10.89
C ALA A 82 -16.86 2.72 10.65
N GLN A 83 -18.07 2.20 10.40
CA GLN A 83 -18.30 0.78 10.10
C GLN A 83 -17.55 0.35 8.84
N PHE A 84 -17.67 1.13 7.76
CA PHE A 84 -16.95 0.86 6.52
C PHE A 84 -15.42 0.88 6.73
N ALA A 85 -14.89 1.96 7.32
CA ALA A 85 -13.46 2.14 7.54
C ALA A 85 -12.86 1.06 8.44
N SER A 86 -13.59 0.57 9.46
CA SER A 86 -13.13 -0.55 10.30
C SER A 86 -12.82 -1.84 9.54
N THR A 87 -13.37 -1.98 8.33
CA THR A 87 -13.16 -3.14 7.45
C THR A 87 -12.30 -2.82 6.24
N ALA A 88 -12.39 -1.60 5.71
CA ALA A 88 -11.74 -1.21 4.48
C ALA A 88 -10.39 -0.52 4.71
N ALA A 89 -10.20 0.19 5.82
CA ALA A 89 -8.97 0.90 6.09
C ALA A 89 -7.90 -0.05 6.63
N SER A 90 -6.67 0.16 6.17
CA SER A 90 -5.48 -0.48 6.73
C SER A 90 -5.35 -0.21 8.25
N PRO A 91 -4.87 -1.17 9.06
CA PRO A 91 -4.57 -0.93 10.48
C PRO A 91 -3.53 0.19 10.68
N LYS A 92 -3.59 0.91 11.82
CA LYS A 92 -2.66 2.00 12.19
C LYS A 92 -1.18 1.65 11.96
N LYS A 93 -0.77 0.44 12.30
CA LYS A 93 0.62 -0.05 12.12
C LYS A 93 1.08 0.01 10.66
N ILE A 94 0.18 -0.27 9.71
CA ILE A 94 0.49 -0.21 8.27
C ILE A 94 0.73 1.24 7.85
N SER A 95 -0.02 2.20 8.39
CA SER A 95 0.22 3.64 8.18
C SER A 95 1.58 4.09 8.73
N TYR A 96 2.05 3.51 9.84
CA TYR A 96 3.41 3.76 10.36
C TYR A 96 4.50 3.17 9.48
N ASP A 97 4.31 1.93 9.02
CA ASP A 97 5.23 1.28 8.10
C ASP A 97 5.29 2.07 6.77
N LEU A 98 4.15 2.63 6.31
CA LEU A 98 4.06 3.42 5.08
C LEU A 98 4.79 4.76 5.22
N PHE A 99 4.61 5.45 6.35
CA PHE A 99 5.37 6.65 6.69
C PHE A 99 6.88 6.37 6.65
N ARG A 100 7.33 5.30 7.31
CA ARG A 100 8.76 4.93 7.38
C ARG A 100 9.32 4.56 6.01
N LEU A 101 8.52 3.89 5.18
CA LEU A 101 8.89 3.55 3.81
C LEU A 101 9.12 4.81 2.96
N VAL A 102 8.19 5.76 3.01
CA VAL A 102 8.33 7.05 2.30
C VAL A 102 9.54 7.83 2.81
N GLU A 103 9.74 7.86 4.13
CA GLU A 103 10.89 8.51 4.76
C GLU A 103 12.23 7.86 4.40
N PHE A 104 12.28 6.52 4.30
CA PHE A 104 13.45 5.78 3.86
C PHE A 104 13.78 6.06 2.38
N GLN A 105 12.75 6.01 1.53
CA GLN A 105 12.92 6.21 0.08
C GLN A 105 13.22 7.67 -0.29
N LYS A 106 12.97 8.62 0.63
CA LYS A 106 13.09 10.06 0.38
C LYS A 106 12.26 10.51 -0.83
N ALA A 107 11.08 9.91 -0.98
CA ALA A 107 10.20 10.17 -2.10
C ALA A 107 9.70 11.62 -2.10
N LYS A 108 9.68 12.22 -3.29
CA LYS A 108 9.18 13.58 -3.54
C LYS A 108 7.84 13.56 -4.28
N ALA A 109 7.61 12.54 -5.11
CA ALA A 109 6.36 12.37 -5.84
C ALA A 109 5.79 10.98 -5.59
N ILE A 110 4.58 10.91 -5.05
CA ILE A 110 3.90 9.66 -4.74
C ILE A 110 2.56 9.61 -5.47
N LEU A 111 2.25 8.46 -6.06
CA LEU A 111 0.92 8.14 -6.56
C LEU A 111 0.24 7.13 -5.65
N GLU A 112 -0.95 7.45 -5.17
CA GLU A 112 -1.85 6.54 -4.48
C GLU A 112 -3.05 6.22 -5.36
N MET A 113 -3.27 4.94 -5.65
CA MET A 113 -4.43 4.45 -6.36
C MET A 113 -5.39 3.80 -5.36
N GLY A 114 -6.41 4.55 -4.92
CA GLY A 114 -7.38 4.14 -3.90
C GLY A 114 -7.17 4.92 -2.60
N SER A 115 -7.78 6.10 -2.49
CA SER A 115 -7.66 6.92 -1.27
C SER A 115 -8.48 6.36 -0.11
N CYS A 116 -9.63 5.75 -0.41
CA CYS A 116 -10.63 5.39 0.58
C CYS A 116 -10.95 6.62 1.46
N VAL A 117 -10.74 6.53 2.77
CA VAL A 117 -10.98 7.61 3.73
C VAL A 117 -9.78 8.56 3.93
N GLY A 118 -8.68 8.37 3.19
CA GLY A 118 -7.54 9.29 3.15
C GLY A 118 -6.44 9.07 4.20
N LEU A 119 -6.46 7.95 4.94
CA LEU A 119 -5.49 7.68 6.02
C LEU A 119 -4.08 7.38 5.50
N SER A 120 -3.95 6.64 4.40
CA SER A 120 -2.68 6.30 3.77
C SER A 120 -2.02 7.52 3.13
N SER A 121 -2.76 8.29 2.32
CA SER A 121 -2.27 9.57 1.75
C SER A 121 -1.87 10.57 2.82
N LEU A 122 -2.64 10.69 3.92
CA LEU A 122 -2.26 11.49 5.08
C LEU A 122 -0.93 11.02 5.67
N SER A 123 -0.77 9.71 5.87
CA SER A 123 0.45 9.14 6.47
C SER A 123 1.69 9.37 5.61
N MET A 124 1.57 9.24 4.28
CA MET A 124 2.67 9.52 3.35
C MET A 124 3.03 11.01 3.31
N ALA A 125 2.03 11.88 3.27
CA ALA A 125 2.24 13.32 3.18
C ALA A 125 2.83 13.95 4.45
N LEU A 126 2.65 13.32 5.61
CA LEU A 126 3.23 13.80 6.88
C LEU A 126 4.75 13.65 6.97
N VAL A 127 5.40 12.92 6.06
CA VAL A 127 6.86 12.73 6.07
C VAL A 127 7.59 14.06 5.84
N SER A 128 7.15 14.83 4.84
CA SER A 128 7.74 16.14 4.53
C SER A 128 6.77 16.96 3.68
N ASN A 129 6.78 18.28 3.86
CA ASN A 129 6.04 19.21 2.99
C ASN A 129 6.52 19.19 1.53
N ASP A 130 7.75 18.72 1.29
CA ASP A 130 8.32 18.57 -0.07
C ASP A 130 7.87 17.26 -0.76
N CYS A 131 7.20 16.37 -0.03
CA CYS A 131 6.64 15.13 -0.59
C CYS A 131 5.23 15.39 -1.12
N ALA A 132 5.07 15.48 -2.43
CA ALA A 132 3.77 15.63 -3.07
C ALA A 132 3.10 14.26 -3.25
N VAL A 133 1.88 14.12 -2.71
CA VAL A 133 1.06 12.91 -2.86
C VAL A 133 -0.09 13.21 -3.82
N THR A 134 -0.10 12.54 -4.96
CA THR A 134 -1.26 12.49 -5.86
C THR A 134 -2.08 11.26 -5.49
N SER A 135 -3.35 11.44 -5.13
CA SER A 135 -4.23 10.34 -4.74
C SER A 135 -5.45 10.28 -5.65
N ILE A 136 -5.95 9.08 -5.94
CA ILE A 136 -7.10 8.84 -6.81
C ILE A 136 -8.16 8.07 -6.04
N GLU A 137 -9.41 8.52 -6.10
CA GLU A 137 -10.56 7.85 -5.49
C GLU A 137 -11.77 7.89 -6.44
N GLY A 138 -12.37 6.74 -6.73
CA GLY A 138 -13.52 6.66 -7.62
C GLY A 138 -14.83 7.13 -6.97
N ASN A 139 -14.98 6.89 -5.66
CA ASN A 139 -16.18 7.25 -4.92
C ASN A 139 -16.16 8.74 -4.52
N ALA A 140 -17.13 9.53 -5.00
CA ALA A 140 -17.19 10.96 -4.72
C ALA A 140 -17.34 11.30 -3.23
N PHE A 141 -18.10 10.49 -2.49
CA PHE A 141 -18.27 10.67 -1.05
C PHE A 141 -16.97 10.37 -0.29
N LEU A 142 -16.32 9.23 -0.56
CA LEU A 142 -15.04 8.91 0.08
C LEU A 142 -13.94 9.91 -0.29
N ALA A 143 -13.93 10.38 -1.55
CA ALA A 143 -13.01 11.43 -1.96
C ALA A 143 -13.25 12.73 -1.17
N GLN A 144 -14.51 13.09 -0.93
CA GLN A 144 -14.84 14.24 -0.10
C GLN A 144 -14.40 14.05 1.36
N GLU A 145 -14.66 12.89 1.96
CA GLU A 145 -14.21 12.58 3.33
C GLU A 145 -12.68 12.61 3.45
N SER A 146 -11.95 12.09 2.45
CA SER A 146 -10.49 12.14 2.37
C SER A 146 -9.97 13.59 2.35
N ARG A 147 -10.56 14.47 1.53
CA ARG A 147 -10.21 15.91 1.52
C ARG A 147 -10.48 16.58 2.87
N GLU A 148 -11.63 16.31 3.48
CA GLU A 148 -11.99 16.87 4.78
C GLU A 148 -11.03 16.40 5.88
N LEU A 149 -10.61 15.14 5.84
CA LEU A 149 -9.59 14.59 6.74
C LEU A 149 -8.26 15.34 6.56
N HIS A 150 -7.75 15.44 5.32
CA HIS A 150 -6.49 16.14 5.03
C HIS A 150 -6.52 17.60 5.47
N GLN A 151 -7.63 18.31 5.19
CA GLN A 151 -7.82 19.70 5.62
C GLN A 151 -7.84 19.83 7.15
N ARG A 152 -8.57 18.94 7.85
CA ARG A 152 -8.67 18.95 9.32
C ARG A 152 -7.30 18.82 9.99
N PHE A 153 -6.43 17.99 9.42
CA PHE A 153 -5.07 17.77 9.94
C PHE A 153 -4.02 18.70 9.31
N GLY A 154 -4.44 19.69 8.51
CA GLY A 154 -3.56 20.73 7.97
C GLY A 154 -2.58 20.23 6.90
N VAL A 155 -2.84 19.09 6.28
CA VAL A 155 -1.98 18.48 5.26
C VAL A 155 -2.29 19.08 3.90
N LYS A 156 -1.32 19.76 3.28
CA LYS A 156 -1.53 20.59 2.07
C LYS A 156 -0.86 20.05 0.81
N ASN A 157 0.02 19.09 0.96
CA ASN A 157 0.82 18.45 -0.08
C ASN A 157 0.13 17.20 -0.68
N ILE A 158 -1.20 17.09 -0.55
CA ILE A 158 -2.00 16.03 -1.15
C ILE A 158 -2.91 16.63 -2.23
N LYS A 159 -2.87 16.04 -3.43
CA LYS A 159 -3.77 16.35 -4.55
C LYS A 159 -4.68 15.16 -4.83
N LEU A 160 -5.94 15.27 -4.42
CA LEU A 160 -6.93 14.20 -4.58
C LEU A 160 -7.79 14.36 -5.84
N HIS A 161 -7.73 13.37 -6.71
CA HIS A 161 -8.53 13.26 -7.93
C HIS A 161 -9.72 12.32 -7.71
N ASN A 162 -10.94 12.84 -7.86
CA ASN A 162 -12.14 12.00 -7.84
C ASN A 162 -12.47 11.53 -9.27
N GLN A 163 -11.93 10.38 -9.67
CA GLN A 163 -12.11 9.79 -11.00
C GLN A 163 -11.65 8.32 -11.00
N LEU A 164 -11.93 7.59 -12.08
CA LEU A 164 -11.43 6.21 -12.25
C LEU A 164 -9.92 6.20 -12.57
N PHE A 165 -9.25 5.10 -12.24
CA PHE A 165 -7.82 4.91 -12.54
C PHE A 165 -7.52 4.99 -14.05
N SER A 166 -8.38 4.40 -14.89
CA SER A 166 -8.25 4.47 -16.35
C SER A 166 -8.26 5.93 -16.84
N GLN A 167 -9.21 6.73 -16.39
CA GLN A 167 -9.32 8.16 -16.73
C GLN A 167 -8.12 8.97 -16.24
N PHE A 168 -7.56 8.63 -15.08
CA PHE A 168 -6.34 9.25 -14.59
C PHE A 168 -5.16 8.99 -15.53
N PHE A 169 -4.91 7.74 -15.90
CA PHE A 169 -3.79 7.41 -16.78
C PHE A 169 -3.95 7.93 -18.20
N GLU A 170 -5.18 8.02 -18.72
CA GLU A 170 -5.47 8.66 -20.02
C GLU A 170 -5.13 10.16 -20.01
N SER A 171 -5.44 10.86 -18.92
CA SER A 171 -5.24 12.31 -18.82
C SER A 171 -3.86 12.75 -18.34
N ARG A 172 -3.07 11.85 -17.72
CA ARG A 172 -1.80 12.18 -17.04
C ARG A 172 -0.67 11.20 -17.36
N ASN A 173 -0.50 10.86 -18.64
CA ASN A 173 0.51 9.90 -19.10
C ASN A 173 1.98 10.36 -18.95
N ASN A 174 2.23 11.63 -18.61
CA ASN A 174 3.58 12.21 -18.48
C ASN A 174 4.02 12.45 -17.03
N GLU A 175 3.14 12.23 -16.04
CA GLU A 175 3.51 12.39 -14.63
C GLU A 175 4.37 11.22 -14.15
N LYS A 176 5.36 11.53 -13.32
CA LYS A 176 6.33 10.57 -12.81
C LYS A 176 6.37 10.54 -11.29
N PHE A 177 6.54 9.35 -10.72
CA PHE A 177 6.45 9.10 -9.29
C PHE A 177 7.61 8.24 -8.80
N ASP A 178 8.09 8.54 -7.60
CA ASP A 178 9.12 7.76 -6.89
C ASP A 178 8.51 6.54 -6.20
N ILE A 179 7.25 6.67 -5.75
CA ILE A 179 6.47 5.59 -5.16
C ILE A 179 5.10 5.56 -5.83
N ILE A 180 4.66 4.36 -6.21
CA ILE A 180 3.27 4.12 -6.62
C ILE A 180 2.68 3.06 -5.67
N LEU A 181 1.67 3.45 -4.89
CA LEU A 181 0.88 2.58 -4.04
C LEU A 181 -0.41 2.16 -4.78
N ILE A 182 -0.53 0.87 -5.06
CA ILE A 182 -1.72 0.25 -5.64
C ILE A 182 -2.55 -0.35 -4.49
N ASP A 183 -3.55 0.40 -4.04
CA ASP A 183 -4.48 0.04 -2.95
C ASP A 183 -5.94 0.12 -3.45
N GLY A 184 -6.18 -0.46 -4.63
CA GLY A 184 -7.47 -0.42 -5.30
C GLY A 184 -7.63 -1.56 -6.29
N ASP A 185 -8.89 -1.94 -6.56
CA ASP A 185 -9.27 -3.02 -7.48
C ASP A 185 -8.49 -4.33 -7.27
N HIS A 186 -8.80 -5.06 -6.18
CA HIS A 186 -8.20 -6.38 -5.85
C HIS A 186 -8.66 -7.54 -6.75
N ASN A 187 -8.83 -7.28 -8.05
CA ASN A 187 -9.08 -8.29 -9.06
C ASN A 187 -7.87 -8.42 -10.00
N TYR A 188 -7.68 -9.63 -10.54
CA TYR A 188 -6.52 -9.95 -11.37
C TYR A 188 -6.42 -9.06 -12.62
N GLN A 189 -7.52 -8.88 -13.36
CA GLN A 189 -7.49 -8.20 -14.66
C GLN A 189 -7.14 -6.72 -14.53
N SER A 190 -7.78 -6.01 -13.58
CA SER A 190 -7.49 -4.60 -13.30
C SER A 190 -6.04 -4.42 -12.87
N THR A 191 -5.55 -5.26 -11.94
CA THR A 191 -4.18 -5.20 -11.45
C THR A 191 -3.15 -5.38 -12.57
N MET A 192 -3.35 -6.38 -13.43
CA MET A 192 -2.48 -6.63 -14.60
C MET A 192 -2.56 -5.53 -15.66
N ASN A 193 -3.69 -4.83 -15.78
CA ASN A 193 -3.82 -3.70 -16.69
C ASN A 193 -3.07 -2.47 -16.15
N TYR A 194 -3.23 -2.14 -14.86
CA TYR A 194 -2.65 -0.94 -14.28
C TYR A 194 -1.13 -1.04 -14.11
N ILE A 195 -0.56 -2.23 -13.92
CA ILE A 195 0.89 -2.36 -13.66
C ILE A 195 1.75 -1.77 -14.78
N ARG A 196 1.32 -1.88 -16.04
CA ARG A 196 2.04 -1.30 -17.19
C ARG A 196 1.97 0.22 -17.20
N HIS A 197 0.82 0.78 -16.84
CA HIS A 197 0.68 2.23 -16.67
C HIS A 197 1.55 2.73 -15.50
N CYS A 198 1.56 2.00 -14.38
CA CYS A 198 2.41 2.32 -13.23
C CYS A 198 3.90 2.29 -13.59
N LEU A 199 4.36 1.25 -14.30
CA LEU A 199 5.73 1.18 -14.82
C LEU A 199 6.07 2.39 -15.69
N SER A 200 5.17 2.79 -16.59
CA SER A 200 5.37 3.97 -17.44
C SER A 200 5.39 5.29 -16.67
N ALA A 201 4.74 5.34 -15.50
CA ALA A 201 4.69 6.50 -14.62
C ALA A 201 5.76 6.48 -13.51
N LEU A 202 6.62 5.45 -13.47
CA LEU A 202 7.66 5.35 -12.45
C LEU A 202 8.89 6.19 -12.83
N ASN A 203 9.47 6.86 -11.84
CA ASN A 203 10.81 7.44 -11.93
C ASN A 203 11.87 6.33 -11.90
N GLU A 204 13.08 6.67 -12.33
CA GLU A 204 14.23 5.80 -12.15
C GLU A 204 14.44 5.49 -10.66
N ASN A 205 14.74 4.23 -10.33
CA ASN A 205 14.87 3.72 -8.96
C ASN A 205 13.57 3.82 -8.12
N GLY A 206 12.45 4.16 -8.74
CA GLY A 206 11.15 4.16 -8.06
C GLY A 206 10.71 2.75 -7.68
N ILE A 207 9.73 2.70 -6.78
CA ILE A 207 9.16 1.45 -6.27
C ILE A 207 7.64 1.43 -6.46
N ILE A 208 7.11 0.23 -6.70
CA ILE A 208 5.67 -0.01 -6.71
C ILE A 208 5.33 -0.87 -5.50
N ILE A 209 4.31 -0.46 -4.75
CA ILE A 209 3.79 -1.19 -3.60
C ILE A 209 2.39 -1.68 -3.98
N MET A 210 2.19 -2.98 -3.93
CA MET A 210 0.89 -3.61 -4.12
C MET A 210 0.32 -3.98 -2.76
N ASP A 211 -0.85 -3.44 -2.44
CA ASP A 211 -1.52 -3.77 -1.18
C ASP A 211 -2.31 -5.09 -1.25
N ASP A 212 -2.42 -5.74 -0.10
CA ASP A 212 -3.23 -6.95 0.09
C ASP A 212 -2.99 -8.07 -0.94
N ILE A 213 -1.71 -8.34 -1.28
CA ILE A 213 -1.31 -9.36 -2.28
C ILE A 213 -1.80 -10.78 -1.96
N HIS A 214 -2.15 -11.06 -0.70
CA HIS A 214 -2.66 -12.35 -0.22
C HIS A 214 -4.19 -12.38 -0.07
N TRP A 215 -4.92 -11.35 -0.54
CA TRP A 215 -6.37 -11.21 -0.33
C TRP A 215 -7.20 -12.32 -0.97
N SER A 216 -6.82 -12.76 -2.17
CA SER A 216 -7.54 -13.78 -2.93
C SER A 216 -6.58 -14.59 -3.79
N LYS A 217 -7.02 -15.74 -4.31
CA LYS A 217 -6.24 -16.50 -5.31
C LYS A 217 -5.91 -15.66 -6.54
N GLU A 218 -6.85 -14.84 -6.98
CA GLU A 218 -6.68 -13.98 -8.15
C GLU A 218 -5.62 -12.91 -7.90
N MET A 219 -5.68 -12.24 -6.74
CA MET A 219 -4.70 -11.22 -6.38
C MET A 219 -3.31 -11.82 -6.19
N TYR A 220 -3.22 -12.98 -5.52
CA TYR A 220 -1.94 -13.66 -5.34
C TYR A 220 -1.38 -14.19 -6.66
N LYS A 221 -2.24 -14.65 -7.59
CA LYS A 221 -1.83 -15.00 -8.95
C LYS A 221 -1.25 -13.79 -9.67
N ALA A 222 -1.91 -12.62 -9.61
CA ALA A 222 -1.39 -11.39 -10.19
C ALA A 222 -0.02 -11.03 -9.60
N TRP A 223 0.15 -11.12 -8.28
CA TRP A 223 1.43 -10.91 -7.61
C TRP A 223 2.54 -11.85 -8.12
N LEU A 224 2.25 -13.14 -8.28
CA LEU A 224 3.23 -14.12 -8.79
C LEU A 224 3.66 -13.83 -10.23
N GLU A 225 2.74 -13.36 -11.08
CA GLU A 225 3.05 -12.98 -12.46
C GLU A 225 3.82 -11.66 -12.52
N ILE A 226 3.37 -10.64 -11.79
CA ILE A 226 3.99 -9.32 -11.76
C ILE A 226 5.42 -9.37 -11.22
N GLN A 227 5.66 -10.08 -10.11
CA GLN A 227 7.02 -10.22 -9.57
C GLN A 227 7.98 -10.96 -10.50
N SER A 228 7.45 -11.61 -11.55
CA SER A 228 8.22 -12.34 -12.56
C SER A 228 8.47 -11.52 -13.83
N MET A 229 7.95 -10.30 -13.90
CA MET A 229 8.22 -9.37 -15.00
C MET A 229 9.69 -8.94 -15.00
N THR A 230 10.27 -8.81 -16.20
CA THR A 230 11.69 -8.47 -16.39
C THR A 230 12.03 -7.02 -16.05
N GLU A 231 11.01 -6.16 -16.01
CA GLU A 231 11.09 -4.75 -15.66
C GLU A 231 11.45 -4.52 -14.18
N PHE A 232 11.21 -5.51 -13.32
CA PHE A 232 11.57 -5.43 -11.91
C PHE A 232 12.87 -6.17 -11.65
N THR A 233 13.84 -5.45 -11.09
CA THR A 233 15.11 -6.04 -10.66
C THR A 233 14.89 -6.91 -9.44
N THR A 234 14.16 -6.42 -8.43
CA THR A 234 13.90 -7.19 -7.21
C THR A 234 12.44 -7.09 -6.81
N SER A 235 11.92 -8.16 -6.22
CA SER A 235 10.65 -8.14 -5.51
C SER A 235 10.81 -8.55 -4.05
N LEU A 236 9.99 -7.96 -3.19
CA LEU A 236 9.91 -8.27 -1.77
C LEU A 236 8.45 -8.56 -1.41
N GLU A 237 8.17 -9.83 -1.14
CA GLU A 237 6.88 -10.31 -0.64
C GLU A 237 6.87 -10.23 0.90
N CYS A 238 6.05 -9.33 1.44
CA CYS A 238 5.79 -9.18 2.86
C CYS A 238 4.39 -9.73 3.20
N LEU A 239 4.03 -9.73 4.49
CA LEU A 239 2.73 -10.29 4.94
C LEU A 239 1.53 -9.64 4.25
N ARG A 240 1.56 -8.30 4.09
CA ARG A 240 0.50 -7.52 3.45
C ARG A 240 0.90 -7.04 2.06
N TRP A 241 2.11 -6.49 1.94
CA TRP A 241 2.59 -5.84 0.72
C TRP A 241 3.42 -6.73 -0.18
N GLY A 242 3.28 -6.53 -1.47
CA GLY A 242 4.30 -6.86 -2.46
C GLY A 242 5.01 -5.59 -2.91
N ILE A 243 6.32 -5.52 -2.74
CA ILE A 243 7.12 -4.35 -3.12
C ILE A 243 8.00 -4.71 -4.30
N LEU A 244 7.98 -3.89 -5.34
CA LEU A 244 8.68 -4.11 -6.60
C LEU A 244 9.68 -2.98 -6.81
N PHE A 245 10.94 -3.35 -7.04
CA PHE A 245 12.06 -2.44 -7.20
C PHE A 245 12.56 -2.46 -8.65
N THR A 246 12.73 -1.27 -9.23
CA THR A 246 13.35 -1.09 -10.56
C THR A 246 14.82 -0.64 -10.48
N ASN A 247 15.35 -0.49 -9.26
CA ASN A 247 16.71 -0.04 -9.01
C ASN A 247 17.73 -1.07 -9.52
N GLN A 248 18.50 -0.68 -10.53
CA GLN A 248 19.48 -1.54 -11.20
C GLN A 248 20.70 -1.88 -10.33
N ASN A 249 20.90 -1.16 -9.21
CA ASN A 249 21.96 -1.48 -8.25
C ASN A 249 21.61 -2.67 -7.34
N LEU A 250 20.37 -3.16 -7.39
CA LEU A 250 19.98 -4.38 -6.69
C LEU A 250 20.30 -5.61 -7.53
N SER A 251 20.69 -6.70 -6.88
CA SER A 251 20.83 -8.00 -7.55
C SER A 251 19.46 -8.58 -7.88
N PRO A 252 19.27 -9.18 -9.08
CA PRO A 252 18.00 -9.80 -9.43
C PRO A 252 17.59 -10.93 -8.49
N GLN A 253 16.47 -10.77 -7.77
CA GLN A 253 15.99 -11.77 -6.82
C GLN A 253 14.52 -11.56 -6.43
N LYS A 254 13.89 -12.65 -5.97
CA LYS A 254 12.53 -12.64 -5.40
C LYS A 254 12.63 -13.00 -3.92
N LEU A 255 12.48 -12.02 -3.05
CA LEU A 255 12.54 -12.20 -1.60
C LEU A 255 11.16 -12.37 -1.03
N CYS A 256 11.08 -13.16 0.04
CA CYS A 256 9.89 -13.31 0.86
C CYS A 256 10.33 -13.11 2.30
N TYR A 257 9.81 -12.06 2.93
CA TYR A 257 10.30 -11.57 4.22
C TYR A 257 9.21 -11.67 5.28
N ILE A 258 9.58 -12.14 6.46
CA ILE A 258 8.72 -12.14 7.65
C ILE A 258 9.51 -11.67 8.87
N LYS A 259 8.87 -10.87 9.74
CA LYS A 259 9.50 -10.38 10.98
C LYS A 259 9.99 -11.54 11.85
N THR A 260 11.13 -11.34 12.48
CA THR A 260 11.80 -12.35 13.34
C THR A 260 10.90 -12.89 14.45
N ILE A 261 10.00 -12.08 15.00
CA ILE A 261 9.05 -12.50 16.05
C ILE A 261 8.17 -13.69 15.63
N TYR A 262 7.92 -13.88 14.33
CA TYR A 262 7.13 -15.00 13.81
C TYR A 262 7.97 -16.25 13.50
N LYS A 263 9.30 -16.13 13.49
CA LYS A 263 10.26 -17.21 13.23
C LYS A 263 11.54 -17.05 14.08
N PRO A 264 11.45 -17.13 15.42
CA PRO A 264 12.59 -16.90 16.29
C PRO A 264 13.73 -17.93 16.12
N TRP A 265 13.47 -19.10 15.53
CA TRP A 265 14.51 -20.09 15.22
C TRP A 265 15.37 -19.75 14.00
N GLN A 266 14.99 -18.74 13.21
CA GLN A 266 15.78 -18.23 12.08
C GLN A 266 16.71 -17.08 12.49
N ILE A 267 17.02 -16.97 13.79
CA ILE A 267 18.07 -16.08 14.30
C ILE A 267 19.43 -16.76 14.04
N GLY A 268 20.47 -15.99 13.71
CA GLY A 268 21.79 -16.41 13.19
C GLY A 268 22.62 -17.44 13.99
N LEU A 269 22.04 -18.13 14.97
CA LEU A 269 22.61 -19.34 15.57
C LEU A 269 22.27 -20.62 14.78
N PHE A 270 21.35 -20.56 13.81
CA PHE A 270 20.95 -21.70 12.95
C PHE A 270 20.71 -21.32 11.47
N ALA A 271 21.22 -20.16 11.02
CA ALA A 271 21.08 -19.68 9.64
C ALA A 271 22.32 -20.00 8.80
#